data_AF-A0A561UQQ8-F1
#
_entry.id   AF-A0A561UQQ8-F1
#
_cell.length_a   1.000
_cell.length_b   1.000
_cell.length_c   1.000
_cell.angle_alpha   90.00
_cell.angle_beta   90.00
_cell.angle_gamma   90.00
#
_symmetry.space_group_name_H-M   'P 1'
#
loop_
_entity.id
_entity.type
_entity.pdbx_description
1 polymer ?
#
loop_
_entity_poly.entity_id
_entity_poly.type
_entity_poly.pdbx_seq_one_letter_code
_entity_poly.pdbx_strand_id
1 'polypeptide(L)' 'MQQLRGWSCLWCAAEVATGTATNLGEQQHTPADGSPYWWFPRACPDTTACARRAAGTGP' A
#
# COMPACT_ATOMS: atom_id res chain seq x y z
N MET A 1 16.57 -1.77 12.23
CA MET A 1 15.87 -1.69 10.93
C MET A 1 14.42 -1.40 11.21
N GLN A 2 13.84 -0.36 10.59
CA GLN A 2 12.44 0.02 10.79
C GLN A 2 11.62 -0.56 9.64
N GLN A 3 10.68 -1.45 9.93
CA GLN A 3 9.76 -2.02 8.94
C GLN A 3 8.41 -1.32 9.06
N LEU A 4 8.04 -0.53 8.05
CA LEU A 4 6.73 0.09 7.99
C LEU A 4 5.76 -0.85 7.25
N ARG A 5 4.67 -1.22 7.91
CA ARG A 5 3.61 -2.02 7.30
C ARG A 5 2.54 -1.09 6.77
N GLY A 6 2.19 -1.21 5.49
CA GLY A 6 1.04 -0.51 4.94
C GLY A 6 -0.23 -0.99 5.64
N TRP A 7 -1.00 -0.06 6.19
CA TRP A 7 -2.34 -0.28 6.79
C TRP A 7 -3.47 0.12 5.82
N SER A 8 -3.11 0.79 4.73
CA SER A 8 -3.98 1.18 3.63
C SER A 8 -3.53 0.54 2.31
N CYS A 9 -4.48 0.38 1.40
CA CYS A 9 -4.21 -0.05 0.05
C CYS A 9 -3.37 1.01 -0.67
N LEU A 10 -2.26 0.59 -1.29
CA LEU A 10 -1.36 1.46 -2.05
C LEU A 10 -2.06 2.27 -3.15
N TRP A 11 -3.13 1.73 -3.75
CA TRP A 11 -3.77 2.33 -4.91
C TRP A 11 -5.02 3.14 -4.57
N CYS A 12 -5.89 2.64 -3.69
CA CYS A 12 -7.15 3.31 -3.38
C CYS A 12 -7.19 3.95 -1.99
N ALA A 13 -6.10 3.89 -1.22
CA ALA A 13 -5.97 4.37 0.16
C ALA A 13 -6.98 3.78 1.16
N ALA A 14 -7.85 2.85 0.75
CA ALA A 14 -8.80 2.19 1.63
C ALA A 14 -8.06 1.40 2.72
N GLU A 15 -8.55 1.46 3.95
CA GLU A 15 -8.03 0.65 5.05
C GLU A 15 -8.14 -0.84 4.72
N VAL A 16 -7.06 -1.59 4.97
CA VAL A 16 -7.00 -3.02 4.70
C VAL A 16 -6.49 -3.76 5.93
N ALA A 17 -7.21 -4.80 6.35
CA ALA A 17 -6.78 -5.63 7.46
C ALA A 17 -5.67 -6.59 7.03
N THR A 18 -4.70 -6.84 7.91
CA THR A 18 -3.51 -7.67 7.64
C THR A 18 -3.85 -9.09 7.17
N GLY A 19 -5.02 -9.62 7.56
CA GLY A 19 -5.49 -10.96 7.19
C GLY A 19 -6.23 -11.03 5.86
N THR A 20 -6.67 -9.91 5.30
CA THR A 20 -7.45 -9.85 4.05
C THR A 20 -6.73 -9.10 2.94
N ALA A 21 -5.67 -8.36 3.26
CA ALA A 21 -4.90 -7.60 2.30
C ALA A 21 -3.94 -8.49 1.50
N THR A 22 -3.89 -8.28 0.19
CA THR A 22 -2.83 -8.84 -0.65
C THR A 22 -1.50 -8.22 -0.25
N ASN A 23 -0.54 -9.08 0.13
CA ASN A 23 0.82 -8.66 0.38
C ASN A 23 1.54 -8.47 -0.97
N LEU A 24 2.04 -7.26 -1.25
CA LEU A 24 2.79 -6.98 -2.48
C LEU A 24 4.29 -7.30 -2.33
N GLY A 25 4.69 -7.85 -1.19
CA GLY A 25 6.09 -8.16 -0.90
C GLY A 25 6.83 -6.98 -0.29
N GLU A 26 8.11 -7.20 0.01
CA GLU A 26 9.00 -6.14 0.49
C GLU A 26 9.33 -5.18 -0.66
N GLN A 27 9.23 -3.88 -0.39
CA GLN A 27 9.68 -2.82 -1.28
C GLN A 27 10.67 -1.92 -0.54
N GLN A 28 11.64 -1.39 -1.28
CA GLN A 28 12.54 -0.35 -0.79
C GLN A 28 12.06 1.00 -1.31
N HIS A 29 11.94 1.99 -0.42
CA HIS A 29 11.71 3.36 -0.81
C HIS A 29 12.90 4.22 -0.36
N THR A 30 13.48 4.95 -1.31
CA THR A 30 14.57 5.88 -1.07
C THR A 30 14.04 7.30 -1.34
N PRO A 31 13.54 8.00 -0.31
CA PRO A 31 13.09 9.38 -0.48
C PRO A 31 14.28 10.30 -0.77
N ALA A 32 14.06 11.35 -1.57
CA ALA A 32 15.13 12.26 -2.01
C ALA A 32 15.87 12.94 -0.84
N ASP A 33 15.13 13.31 0.20
CA ASP A 33 15.64 14.04 1.35
C ASP A 33 15.68 13.19 2.65
N GLY A 34 15.70 11.86 2.53
CA GLY A 34 15.58 10.98 3.69
C GLY A 34 16.39 9.70 3.58
N SER A 35 16.39 8.94 4.68
CA SER A 35 17.03 7.63 4.69
C SER A 35 16.18 6.59 3.96
N PRO A 36 16.81 5.69 3.18
CA PRO A 36 16.09 4.58 2.58
C PRO A 36 15.44 3.72 3.66
N TYR A 37 14.20 3.31 3.41
CA TYR A 37 13.47 2.41 4.30
C TYR A 37 12.84 1.27 3.53
N TRP A 38 12.65 0.17 4.23
CA TRP A 38 11.96 -1.00 3.73
C TRP A 38 10.52 -0.98 4.22
N TRP A 39 9.59 -1.23 3.32
CA TRP A 39 8.16 -1.24 3.62
C TRP A 39 7.47 -2.37 2.89
N PHE A 40 6.37 -2.85 3.47
CA PHE A 40 5.58 -3.96 2.92
C PHE A 40 4.23 -3.41 2.47
N PRO A 41 4.12 -2.89 1.24
CA PRO A 41 2.88 -2.33 0.74
C PRO A 41 1.78 -3.40 0.66
N ARG A 42 0.56 -2.95 0.94
CA ARG A 42 -0.64 -3.78 0.93
C ARG A 42 -1.58 -3.32 -0.17
N ALA A 43 -2.28 -4.28 -0.74
CA ALA A 43 -3.32 -4.05 -1.74
C ALA A 43 -4.65 -4.66 -1.30
N CYS A 44 -5.75 -4.11 -1.79
CA CYS A 44 -7.03 -4.79 -1.70
C CYS A 44 -6.94 -6.17 -2.39
N PRO A 45 -7.59 -7.20 -1.82
CA PRO A 45 -7.66 -8.52 -2.47
C PRO A 45 -8.48 -8.47 -3.77
N ASP A 46 -9.53 -7.63 -3.81
CA ASP A 46 -10.31 -7.37 -5.01
C ASP A 46 -9.71 -6.20 -5.79
N THR A 47 -8.99 -6.54 -6.86
CA THR A 47 -8.35 -5.59 -7.78
C THR A 47 -9.36 -4.76 -8.57
N THR A 48 -10.54 -5.31 -8.87
CA THR A 48 -11.58 -4.61 -9.64
C THR A 48 -12.27 -3.53 -8.80
N ALA A 49 -12.68 -3.89 -7.57
CA ALA A 49 -13.21 -2.90 -6.63
C ALA A 49 -12.16 -1.86 -6.24
N CYS A 50 -10.89 -2.26 -6.14
CA CYS A 50 -9.77 -1.35 -5.91
C CYS A 50 -9.64 -0.32 -7.03
N ALA A 51 -9.63 -0.75 -8.30
CA ALA A 51 -9.54 0.13 -9.45
C ALA A 51 -10.70 1.14 -9.49
N ARG A 52 -11.93 0.69 -9.19
CA ARG A 52 -13.10 1.58 -9.08
C ARG A 52 -12.94 2.63 -7.99
N ARG A 53 -12.45 2.24 -6.81
CA ARG A 53 -12.19 3.19 -5.71
C ARG A 53 -11.08 4.17 -6.07
N ALA A 54 -9.98 3.69 -6.65
CA ALA A 54 -8.88 4.54 -7.10
C ALA A 54 -9.32 5.55 -8.18
N ALA A 55 -10.22 5.15 -9.09
CA ALA A 55 -10.79 6.04 -10.09
C ALA A 55 -11.83 7.05 -9.54
N GLY A 56 -12.50 6.70 -8.43
CA GLY A 56 -13.47 7.56 -7.74
C GLY A 56 -12.82 8.54 -6.75
N THR A 57 -11.64 8.22 -6.23
CA THR A 57 -10.77 9.14 -5.49
C THR A 57 -10.00 9.99 -6.51
N GLY A 58 -10.67 10.99 -7.08
CA GLY A 58 -10.00 12.05 -7.84
C GLY A 58 -9.08 12.89 -6.93
N PRO A 59 -8.06 13.57 -7.50
CA PRO A 59 -7.08 14.38 -6.77
C PRO A 59 -7.71 15.54 -5.97
#